data_AF-F8SVP6-F1
#
_entry.id   AF-F8SVP6-F1
#
_cell.length_a   1.000
_cell.length_b   1.000
_cell.length_c   1.000
_cell.angle_alpha   90.00
_cell.angle_beta   90.00
_cell.angle_gamma   90.00
#
_symmetry.space_group_name_H-M   'P 1'
#
loop_
_entity.id
_entity.type
_entity.pdbx_description
1 polymer ?
#
loop_
_entity_poly.entity_id
_entity_poly.type
_entity_poly.pdbx_seq_one_letter_code
_entity_poly.pdbx_strand_id
1 'polypeptide(L)' 'RAASFNIIPSSTGAAKAVGKVLPQLNGKLTGMSFRVP' A
#
# COMPACT_ATOMS: atom_id res chain seq x y z
N ARG A 1 -4.43 3.32 17.45
CA ARG A 1 -5.79 3.77 17.07
C ARG A 1 -6.70 2.54 17.06
N ALA A 2 -7.92 2.66 17.54
CA ALA A 2 -8.89 1.57 17.46
C ALA A 2 -9.35 1.39 16.01
N ALA A 3 -9.16 0.20 15.44
CA ALA A 3 -9.41 -0.06 14.01
C ALA A 3 -10.88 0.17 13.63
N SER A 4 -11.82 -0.33 14.43
CA SER A 4 -13.27 -0.28 14.15
C SER A 4 -13.91 1.12 14.23
N PHE A 5 -13.15 2.14 14.64
CA PHE A 5 -13.67 3.51 14.81
C PHE A 5 -12.86 4.54 14.03
N ASN A 6 -11.90 4.13 13.22
CA ASN A 6 -10.98 5.06 12.57
C ASN A 6 -10.67 4.65 11.15
N ILE A 7 -10.46 5.66 10.31
CA ILE A 7 -9.74 5.51 9.06
C ILE A 7 -8.25 5.68 9.38
N ILE A 8 -7.45 4.64 9.12
CA ILE A 8 -6.04 4.58 9.51
C ILE A 8 -5.17 4.54 8.26
N PRO A 9 -4.45 5.62 7.92
CA PRO A 9 -3.45 5.57 6.85
C PRO A 9 -2.28 4.66 7.26
N SER A 10 -1.76 3.90 6.32
CA SER A 10 -0.60 3.03 6.50
C SER A 10 0.14 2.82 5.18
N SER A 11 1.45 2.64 5.23
CA SER A 11 2.23 2.22 4.06
C SER A 11 1.83 0.79 3.63
N THR A 12 2.04 0.46 2.36
CA THR A 12 1.78 -0.89 1.84
C THR A 12 2.97 -1.41 1.03
N GLY A 13 3.21 -2.73 1.13
CA GLY A 13 4.22 -3.42 0.34
C GLY A 13 3.81 -3.70 -1.10
N ALA A 14 2.54 -3.49 -1.45
CA ALA A 14 1.98 -3.88 -2.75
C ALA A 14 2.73 -3.23 -3.93
N ALA A 15 2.98 -1.92 -3.88
CA ALA A 15 3.67 -1.23 -4.97
C ALA A 15 5.11 -1.75 -5.18
N LYS A 16 5.82 -2.08 -4.10
CA LYS A 16 7.16 -2.70 -4.17
C LYS A 16 7.08 -4.13 -4.72
N ALA A 17 6.05 -4.89 -4.36
CA ALA A 17 5.84 -6.24 -4.86
C ALA A 17 5.54 -6.24 -6.37
N VAL A 18 4.74 -5.28 -6.85
CA VAL A 18 4.47 -5.12 -8.29
C VAL A 18 5.77 -4.87 -9.06
N GLY A 19 6.69 -4.04 -8.56
CA GLY A 19 7.99 -3.84 -9.19
C GLY A 19 8.87 -5.10 -9.25
N LYS A 20 8.69 -6.04 -8.32
CA LYS A 20 9.39 -7.35 -8.34
C LYS A 20 8.76 -8.34 -9.32
N VAL A 21 7.44 -8.35 -9.43
CA VAL A 21 6.69 -9.27 -10.29
C VAL A 21 6.67 -8.79 -11.75
N LEU A 22 6.64 -7.46 -11.96
CA LEU A 22 6.63 -6.81 -13.27
C LEU A 22 7.81 -5.83 -13.37
N PRO A 23 9.01 -6.31 -13.78
CA PRO A 23 10.23 -5.51 -13.79
C PRO A 23 10.13 -4.20 -14.58
N GLN A 24 9.34 -4.16 -15.66
CA GLN A 24 9.11 -2.97 -16.48
C GLN A 24 8.34 -1.84 -15.76
N LEU A 25 7.69 -2.17 -14.63
CA LEU A 25 6.98 -1.24 -13.74
C LEU A 25 7.78 -0.90 -12.48
N ASN A 26 8.99 -1.46 -12.32
CA ASN A 26 9.81 -1.20 -11.15
C ASN A 26 10.16 0.29 -11.02
N GLY A 27 9.95 0.85 -9.83
CA GLY A 27 10.15 2.27 -9.54
C GLY A 27 9.08 3.23 -10.11
N LYS A 28 8.11 2.74 -10.89
CA LYS A 28 7.07 3.60 -11.49
C LYS A 28 5.79 3.69 -10.65
N LEU A 29 5.57 2.73 -9.76
CA LEU A 29 4.37 2.65 -8.94
C LEU A 29 4.73 2.80 -7.46
N THR A 30 3.94 3.61 -6.75
CA THR A 30 3.96 3.76 -5.30
C THR A 30 2.52 3.75 -4.77
N GLY A 31 2.34 3.60 -3.46
CA GLY A 31 1.01 3.59 -2.89
C GLY A 31 0.99 3.62 -1.38
N MET A 32 -0.17 4.01 -0.86
CA MET A 32 -0.53 3.93 0.55
C MET A 32 -1.87 3.23 0.69
N SER A 33 -2.17 2.76 1.89
CA SER A 33 -3.43 2.11 2.23
C SER A 33 -4.17 2.90 3.29
N PHE A 34 -5.50 2.86 3.23
CA PHE A 34 -6.36 3.32 4.30
C PHE A 34 -7.11 2.10 4.83
N ARG A 35 -6.86 1.77 6.09
CA ARG A 35 -7.66 0.76 6.79
C ARG A 35 -8.88 1.45 7.36
N VAL A 36 -10.05 1.07 6.87
CA VAL A 36 -11.34 1.51 7.39
C VAL A 36 -11.90 0.41 8.30
N PRO A 37 -12.86 0.71 9.19
CA PRO A 37 -13.59 -0.32 9.95
C PRO A 37 -14.13 -1.44 9.06
#